data_AF-A0A087UCM8-F1
#
_entry.id   AF-A0A087UCM8-F1
#
_cell.length_a   1.000
_cell.length_b   1.000
_cell.length_c   1.000
_cell.angle_alpha   90.00
_cell.angle_beta   90.00
_cell.angle_gamma   90.00
#
_symmetry.space_group_name_H-M   'P 1'
#
loop_
_entity.id
_entity.type
_entity.pdbx_description
1 polymer ?
#
loop_
_entity_poly.entity_id
_entity_poly.type
_entity_poly.pdbx_seq_one_letter_code
_entity_poly.pdbx_strand_id
1 'polypeptide(L)' 'MTPEFWKNSIIEKPKDREIVCHASAWDFSDGKDVRIKMCTQINMNDLKTIHHEMGHIEYYLLYADQPTIFREAANP' A
#
# COMPACT_ATOMS: atom_id res chain seq x y z
N MET A 1 -0.83 7.51 -9.14
CA MET A 1 -0.11 7.46 -7.85
C MET A 1 0.71 8.72 -7.63
N THR A 2 0.78 9.18 -6.39
CA THR A 2 1.50 10.41 -5.99
C THR A 2 3.03 10.20 -5.99
N PRO A 3 3.83 11.27 -6.11
CA PRO A 3 5.28 11.17 -5.93
C PRO A 3 5.68 10.62 -4.54
N GLU A 4 4.93 10.97 -3.50
CA GLU A 4 5.12 10.50 -2.12
C GLU A 4 4.97 8.98 -2.02
N PHE A 5 3.97 8.38 -2.70
CA PHE A 5 3.77 6.93 -2.74
C PHE A 5 5.03 6.21 -3.23
N TRP A 6 5.61 6.65 -4.36
CA TRP A 6 6.79 6.01 -4.93
C TRP A 6 8.05 6.22 -4.09
N LYS A 7 8.16 7.40 -3.45
CA LYS A 7 9.30 7.75 -2.61
C LYS A 7 9.33 6.95 -1.30
N ASN A 8 8.16 6.72 -0.70
CA ASN A 8 8.06 6.19 0.66
C ASN A 8 7.69 4.71 0.74
N SER A 9 7.19 4.10 -0.35
CA SER A 9 6.89 2.67 -0.40
C SER A 9 8.15 1.81 -0.43
N ILE A 10 8.06 0.61 0.13
CA ILE A 10 9.11 -0.41 0.05
C ILE A 10 8.59 -1.49 -0.90
N ILE A 11 9.05 -1.43 -2.15
CA ILE A 11 8.67 -2.39 -3.21
C ILE A 11 9.73 -3.46 -3.46
N GLU A 12 10.92 -3.33 -2.86
CA GLU A 12 11.99 -4.32 -2.88
C GLU A 12 12.53 -4.56 -1.47
N LYS A 13 13.05 -5.75 -1.18
CA LYS A 13 13.63 -6.04 0.15
C LYS A 13 14.88 -5.15 0.36
N PRO A 14 14.91 -4.30 1.41
CA PRO A 14 16.10 -3.52 1.75
C PRO A 14 17.25 -4.44 2.16
N LYS A 15 18.49 -4.01 1.88
CA LYS A 15 19.70 -4.78 2.20
C LYS A 15 20.31 -4.40 3.56
N ASP A 16 19.92 -3.25 4.10
CA ASP A 16 20.46 -2.63 5.31
C ASP A 16 19.71 -3.02 6.60
N ARG A 17 18.54 -3.66 6.48
CA ARG A 17 17.70 -4.00 7.64
C ARG A 17 16.77 -5.18 7.37
N GLU A 18 16.40 -5.89 8.43
CA GLU A 18 15.33 -6.89 8.37
C GLU A 18 13.95 -6.23 8.44
N ILE A 19 13.01 -6.79 7.68
CA ILE A 19 11.63 -6.31 7.61
C ILE A 19 10.66 -7.49 7.50
N VAL A 20 9.40 -7.26 7.87
CA VAL A 20 8.32 -8.20 7.57
C VAL A 20 8.03 -8.15 6.07
N CYS A 21 8.21 -9.26 5.36
CA CYS A 21 8.07 -9.30 3.89
C CYS A 21 6.64 -9.54 3.38
N HIS A 22 5.70 -9.96 4.23
CA HIS A 22 4.30 -10.13 3.83
C HIS A 22 3.76 -8.82 3.24
N ALA A 23 3.14 -8.92 2.06
CA ALA A 23 2.60 -7.76 1.35
C ALA A 23 1.53 -7.06 2.20
N SER A 24 1.48 -5.74 2.10
CA SER A 24 0.50 -4.91 2.82
C SER A 24 0.47 -3.51 2.21
N ALA A 25 -0.72 -2.93 2.15
CA ALA A 25 -0.98 -1.53 1.87
C ALA A 25 -1.27 -0.77 3.17
N TRP A 26 -0.94 0.51 3.19
CA TRP A 26 -1.04 1.36 4.37
C TRP A 26 -1.63 2.72 4.02
N ASP A 27 -2.61 3.15 4.81
CA ASP A 27 -3.15 4.52 4.84
C ASP A 27 -2.67 5.22 6.12
N PHE A 28 -1.99 6.35 5.99
CA PHE A 28 -1.53 7.15 7.13
C PHE A 28 -2.59 8.15 7.62
N SER A 29 -3.80 8.09 7.08
CA SER A 29 -4.99 8.84 7.51
C SER A 29 -4.90 10.37 7.41
N ASP A 30 -3.89 10.90 6.72
CA ASP A 30 -3.74 12.33 6.41
C ASP A 30 -4.39 12.73 5.07
N GLY A 31 -4.99 11.76 4.37
CA GLY A 31 -5.65 11.91 3.08
C GLY A 31 -4.70 12.00 1.88
N LYS A 32 -3.39 11.76 2.07
CA LYS A 32 -2.37 11.93 1.01
C LYS A 32 -1.31 10.84 1.01
N ASP A 33 -0.85 10.41 2.19
CA ASP A 33 0.25 9.46 2.35
C ASP A 33 -0.27 8.03 2.47
N VAL A 34 -0.12 7.32 1.37
CA VAL A 34 -0.46 5.90 1.21
C VAL A 34 0.77 5.15 0.71
N ARG A 35 0.98 3.92 1.17
CA ARG A 35 2.23 3.18 0.90
C ARG A 35 2.00 1.68 0.76
N ILE A 36 2.84 1.03 -0.05
CA ILE A 36 2.98 -0.43 -0.08
C ILE A 36 4.27 -0.85 0.61
N LYS A 37 4.22 -1.97 1.34
CA LYS A 37 5.39 -2.67 1.88
C LYS A 37 5.37 -4.13 1.44
N MET A 38 6.15 -4.46 0.42
CA MET A 38 6.25 -5.79 -0.18
C MET A 38 7.70 -6.09 -0.60
N CYS A 39 8.19 -7.29 -0.27
CA CYS A 39 9.48 -7.78 -0.77
C CYS A 39 9.31 -8.42 -2.16
N THR A 40 9.02 -7.61 -3.18
CA THR A 40 8.61 -8.09 -4.50
C THR A 40 9.71 -8.90 -5.19
N GLN A 41 9.31 -10.02 -5.78
CA GLN A 41 10.12 -10.85 -6.68
C GLN A 41 9.59 -10.75 -8.11
N ILE A 42 10.47 -10.95 -9.09
CA ILE A 42 10.09 -10.91 -10.52
C ILE A 42 9.43 -12.24 -10.91
N ASN A 43 8.14 -12.37 -10.61
CA ASN A 43 7.34 -13.53 -10.97
C ASN A 43 5.85 -13.14 -11.14
N MET A 44 5.05 -14.04 -11.72
CA MET A 44 3.63 -13.76 -12.01
C MET A 44 2.76 -13.68 -10.74
N ASN A 45 3.11 -14.39 -9.67
CA ASN A 45 2.35 -14.35 -8.42
C ASN A 45 2.50 -12.98 -7.77
N ASP A 46 3.72 -12.48 -7.65
CA ASP A 46 4.02 -11.16 -7.12
C ASP A 46 3.43 -10.04 -7.98
N LEU A 47 3.34 -10.24 -9.31
CA LEU A 47 2.60 -9.31 -10.17
C LEU A 47 1.10 -9.26 -9.81
N LYS A 48 0.47 -10.38 -9.49
CA LYS A 48 -0.93 -10.39 -9.03
C LYS A 48 -1.06 -9.77 -7.63
N THR A 49 -0.13 -10.09 -6.73
CA THR A 49 -0.12 -9.54 -5.37
C THR A 49 0.05 -8.02 -5.38
N ILE A 50 0.95 -7.46 -6.19
CA ILE A 50 1.10 -6.00 -6.25
C ILE A 50 -0.18 -5.32 -6.78
N HIS A 51 -0.93 -5.95 -7.70
CA HIS A 51 -2.23 -5.44 -8.13
C HIS A 51 -3.28 -5.50 -7.01
N HIS A 52 -3.27 -6.55 -6.18
CA HIS A 52 -4.13 -6.64 -5.00
C HIS A 52 -3.82 -5.49 -4.02
N GLU A 53 -2.56 -5.26 -3.70
CA GLU A 53 -2.15 -4.18 -2.80
C GLU A 53 -2.45 -2.79 -3.39
N MET A 54 -2.26 -2.60 -4.70
CA MET A 54 -2.66 -1.35 -5.38
C MET A 54 -4.18 -1.12 -5.29
N GLY A 55 -4.99 -2.18 -5.27
CA GLY A 55 -6.43 -2.08 -5.05
C GLY A 55 -6.77 -1.45 -3.70
N HIS A 56 -6.07 -1.85 -2.64
CA HIS A 56 -6.20 -1.20 -1.31
C HIS A 56 -5.81 0.28 -1.37
N ILE A 57 -4.70 0.62 -2.03
CA ILE A 57 -4.24 2.01 -2.15
C ILE A 57 -5.27 2.89 -2.87
N GLU A 58 -5.83 2.42 -3.98
CA GLU A 58 -6.88 3.16 -4.68
C GLU A 58 -8.13 3.33 -3.81
N TYR A 59 -8.52 2.29 -3.05
CA TYR A 59 -9.62 2.40 -2.10
C TYR A 59 -9.35 3.48 -1.04
N TYR A 60 -8.11 3.55 -0.54
CA TYR A 60 -7.70 4.55 0.45
C TYR A 60 -7.80 5.98 -0.07
N LEU A 61 -7.39 6.18 -1.33
CA LEU A 61 -7.47 7.48 -1.98
C LEU A 61 -8.93 7.89 -2.26
N LEU A 62 -9.80 6.94 -2.61
CA LEU A 62 -11.20 7.22 -2.95
C LEU A 62 -12.05 7.65 -1.75
N TYR A 63 -11.77 7.14 -0.55
CA TYR A 63 -12.50 7.56 0.67
C TYR A 63 -11.77 8.65 1.48
N ALA A 64 -10.68 9.21 0.95
CA ALA A 64 -9.76 10.09 1.70
C ALA A 64 -10.42 11.36 2.25
N ASP A 65 -11.56 11.78 1.69
CA ASP A 65 -12.33 12.94 2.15
C ASP A 65 -13.41 12.59 3.19
N GLN A 66 -13.65 11.30 3.45
CA GLN A 66 -14.61 10.88 4.48
C GLN A 66 -14.04 11.14 5.89
N PRO A 67 -14.90 11.31 6.92
CA PRO A 67 -14.47 11.26 8.31
C PRO A 67 -13.68 9.97 8.58
N THR A 68 -12.61 10.04 9.36
CA THR A 68 -11.70 8.90 9.60
C THR A 68 -12.42 7.63 10.06
N ILE A 69 -13.50 7.75 10.84
CA ILE A 69 -14.32 6.63 11.30
C ILE A 69 -15.07 5.88 10.18
N PHE A 70 -15.11 6.42 8.97
CA PHE A 70 -15.76 5.82 7.80
C PHE A 70 -14.74 5.43 6.70
N ARG A 71 -13.43 5.55 6.98
CA ARG A 71 -12.36 5.20 6.03
C ARG A 71 -11.97 3.73 6.13
N GLU A 72 -12.95 2.86 5.92
CA GLU A 72 -12.77 1.42 5.89
C GLU A 72 -13.61 0.82 4.76
N ALA A 73 -13.39 -0.46 4.47
CA ALA A 73 -14.25 -1.19 3.55
C ALA A 73 -15.69 -1.23 4.08
N ALA A 74 -16.66 -1.24 3.17
CA ALA A 74 -18.08 -1.34 3.55
C ALA A 74 -18.39 -2.60 4.37
N ASN A 75 -17.61 -3.66 4.20
CA ASN A 75 -17.64 -4.91 4.95
C ASN A 75 -16.22 -5.53 5.02
N PRO A 76 -15.98 -6.45 5.98
CA PRO A 76 -14.74 -7.22 6.04
C PRO A 76 -14.57 -8.18 4.86
#